data_AF-A0A265Q4M0-F1
#
_entry.id   AF-A0A265Q4M0-F1
#
_cell.length_a   1.000
_cell.length_b   1.000
_cell.length_c   1.000
_cell.angle_alpha   90.00
_cell.angle_beta   90.00
_cell.angle_gamma   90.00
#
_symmetry.space_group_name_H-M   'P 1'
#
loop_
_entity.id
_entity.type
_entity.pdbx_description
1 polymer ?
#
loop_
_entity_poly.entity_id
_entity_poly.type
_entity_poly.pdbx_seq_one_letter_code
_entity_poly.pdbx_strand_id
1 'polypeptide(L)'
;MDLKDITKELYQGSKRLEEGSQDIFLLAKAAAETERDYRVALAKEKIRLRDEKMPVGLIEDVARGNIADLRFQRDLAREKYIAARDSLKAIAVQINALQSILRIQNEV
;
A
#
# COMPACT_ATOMS: atom_id res chain seq x y z
N MET A 1 31.88 -11.76 1.50
CA MET A 1 30.74 -12.61 1.11
C MET A 1 31.28 -13.59 0.09
N ASP A 2 31.08 -14.88 0.32
CA ASP A 2 31.41 -15.91 -0.67
C ASP A 2 30.44 -15.82 -1.85
N LEU A 3 30.84 -16.28 -3.04
CA LEU A 3 29.99 -16.34 -4.23
C LEU A 3 28.66 -17.04 -3.92
N LYS A 4 28.73 -18.11 -3.14
CA LYS A 4 27.58 -18.89 -2.66
C LYS A 4 26.60 -18.06 -1.83
N ASP A 5 27.09 -17.11 -1.04
CA ASP A 5 26.25 -16.24 -0.21
C ASP A 5 25.47 -15.25 -1.09
N ILE A 6 26.14 -14.64 -2.07
CA ILE A 6 25.50 -13.67 -2.99
C ILE A 6 24.43 -14.35 -3.84
N THR A 7 24.72 -15.55 -4.38
CA THR A 7 23.73 -16.32 -5.14
C THR A 7 22.52 -16.71 -4.29
N LYS A 8 22.74 -17.08 -3.02
CA LYS A 8 21.66 -17.40 -2.09
C LYS A 8 20.77 -16.19 -1.80
N GLU A 9 21.37 -15.04 -1.51
CA GLU A 9 20.63 -13.78 -1.28
C GLU A 9 19.84 -13.33 -2.51
N LEU A 10 20.41 -13.48 -3.71
CA LEU A 10 19.70 -13.22 -4.98
C LEU A 10 18.48 -14.12 -5.13
N TYR A 11 18.62 -15.43 -4.90
CA TYR A 11 17.51 -16.37 -4.98
C TYR A 11 16.40 -16.03 -3.96
N GLN A 12 16.79 -15.73 -2.72
CA GLN A 12 15.85 -15.34 -1.67
C GLN A 12 15.17 -13.99 -1.96
N GLY A 13 15.89 -13.02 -2.53
CA GLY A 13 15.33 -11.75 -2.99
C GLY A 13 14.27 -11.96 -4.08
N SER A 14 14.59 -12.77 -5.09
CA SER A 14 13.66 -13.08 -6.18
C SER A 14 12.39 -13.77 -5.69
N LYS A 15 12.51 -14.72 -4.75
CA LYS A 15 11.35 -15.39 -4.15
C LYS A 15 10.45 -14.40 -3.39
N ARG A 16 11.04 -13.50 -2.60
CA ARG A 16 10.30 -12.44 -1.90
C ARG A 16 9.59 -11.47 -2.85
N LEU A 17 10.21 -11.15 -3.99
CA LEU A 17 9.58 -10.34 -5.03
C LEU A 17 8.38 -11.07 -5.66
N GLU A 18 8.52 -12.36 -5.96
CA GLU A 18 7.44 -13.15 -6.53
C GLU A 18 6.24 -13.22 -5.59
N GLU A 19 6.47 -13.58 -4.33
CA GLU A 19 5.42 -13.65 -3.29
C GLU A 19 4.74 -12.29 -3.11
N GLY A 20 5.52 -11.23 -2.88
CA GLY A 20 4.95 -9.91 -2.64
C GLY A 20 4.32 -9.27 -3.88
N SER A 21 4.67 -9.71 -5.10
CA SER A 21 4.01 -9.27 -6.33
C SER A 21 2.56 -9.76 -6.43
N GLN A 22 2.20 -10.87 -5.77
CA GLN A 22 0.81 -11.34 -5.73
C GLN A 22 0.02 -10.58 -4.67
N ASP A 23 0.62 -10.40 -3.49
CA ASP A 23 0.00 -9.68 -2.37
C ASP A 23 -0.29 -8.21 -2.68
N ILE A 24 0.56 -7.57 -3.49
CA ILE A 24 0.37 -6.16 -3.83
C ILE A 24 -0.92 -5.90 -4.62
N PHE A 25 -1.37 -6.85 -5.44
CA PHE A 25 -2.64 -6.72 -6.16
C PHE A 25 -3.84 -6.81 -5.22
N LEU A 26 -3.76 -7.68 -4.21
CA LEU A 26 -4.78 -7.79 -3.17
C LEU A 26 -4.85 -6.50 -2.33
N LEU A 27 -3.69 -5.94 -1.96
CA LEU A 27 -3.61 -4.67 -1.25
C LEU A 27 -4.12 -3.50 -2.09
N ALA A 28 -3.80 -3.46 -3.39
CA ALA A 28 -4.29 -2.44 -4.31
C ALA A 28 -5.82 -2.50 -4.44
N LYS A 29 -6.37 -3.70 -4.57
CA LYS A 29 -7.82 -3.91 -4.61
C LYS A 29 -8.48 -3.45 -3.30
N ALA A 30 -7.95 -3.85 -2.15
CA ALA A 30 -8.48 -3.45 -0.85
C ALA A 30 -8.42 -1.92 -0.66
N ALA A 31 -7.34 -1.26 -1.09
CA ALA A 31 -7.23 0.21 -1.05
C ALA A 31 -8.30 0.88 -1.95
N ALA A 32 -8.55 0.34 -3.14
CA ALA A 32 -9.57 0.87 -4.05
C ALA A 32 -11.01 0.65 -3.50
N GLU A 33 -11.29 -0.53 -2.96
CA GLU A 33 -12.60 -0.87 -2.39
C GLU A 33 -12.91 0.00 -1.18
N THR A 34 -11.97 0.15 -0.25
CA THR A 34 -12.16 1.00 0.94
C THR A 34 -12.30 2.48 0.62
N GLU A 35 -11.60 3.01 -0.39
CA GLU A 35 -11.82 4.38 -0.89
C GLU A 35 -13.24 4.54 -1.45
N ARG A 36 -13.69 3.61 -2.29
CA ARG A 36 -15.04 3.64 -2.84
C ARG A 36 -16.09 3.61 -1.72
N ASP A 37 -15.95 2.69 -0.78
CA ASP A 37 -16.93 2.48 0.27
C ASP A 37 -16.99 3.69 1.22
N TYR A 38 -15.84 4.26 1.59
CA TYR A 38 -15.77 5.53 2.33
C TYR A 38 -16.46 6.68 1.59
N ARG A 39 -16.20 6.85 0.28
CA ARG A 39 -16.79 7.93 -0.54
C ARG A 39 -18.31 7.83 -0.60
N VAL A 40 -18.83 6.63 -0.79
CA VAL A 40 -20.27 6.37 -0.82
C VAL A 40 -20.89 6.66 0.54
N ALA A 41 -20.28 6.18 1.62
CA ALA A 41 -20.77 6.41 2.98
C ALA A 41 -20.76 7.91 3.33
N LEU A 42 -19.67 8.62 3.00
CA LEU A 42 -19.55 10.05 3.24
C LEU A 42 -20.63 10.85 2.51
N ALA A 43 -20.92 10.51 1.25
CA ALA A 43 -21.96 11.17 0.48
C ALA A 43 -23.35 10.95 1.09
N LYS A 44 -23.66 9.70 1.47
CA LYS A 44 -24.92 9.35 2.14
C LYS A 44 -25.07 10.10 3.47
N GLU A 45 -24.01 10.17 4.26
CA GLU A 45 -24.03 10.83 5.56
C GLU A 45 -24.24 12.34 5.44
N LYS A 46 -23.59 12.99 4.47
CA LYS A 46 -23.83 14.41 4.18
C LYS A 46 -25.26 14.70 3.77
N ILE A 47 -25.87 13.84 2.95
CA ILE A 47 -27.27 13.98 2.54
C ILE A 47 -28.18 13.83 3.76
N ARG A 48 -27.95 12.81 4.60
CA ARG A 48 -28.71 12.59 5.84
C ARG A 48 -28.66 13.81 6.76
N LEU A 49 -27.47 14.34 7.05
CA LEU A 49 -27.29 15.51 7.91
C LEU A 49 -27.94 16.77 7.34
N ARG A 50 -27.89 16.94 6.02
CA ARG A 50 -28.59 18.04 5.33
C ARG A 50 -30.11 17.91 5.49
N ASP A 51 -30.65 16.71 5.32
CA ASP A 51 -32.09 16.44 5.46
C ASP A 51 -32.54 16.62 6.93
N GLU A 52 -31.64 16.41 7.89
CA GLU A 52 -31.79 16.75 9.31
C GLU A 52 -31.65 18.26 9.63
N LYS A 53 -31.55 19.09 8.59
CA LYS A 53 -31.43 20.57 8.67
C LYS A 53 -30.20 21.05 9.45
N MET A 54 -29.13 20.25 9.47
CA MET A 54 -27.85 20.68 10.05
C MET A 54 -27.32 21.90 9.28
N PRO A 55 -26.74 22.91 9.97
CA PRO A 55 -26.09 24.03 9.30
C PRO A 55 -25.01 23.56 8.33
N VAL A 56 -25.03 24.07 7.10
CA VAL A 56 -24.12 23.65 6.00
C VAL A 56 -22.64 23.70 6.40
N GLY A 57 -22.26 24.70 7.19
CA GLY A 57 -20.88 24.84 7.68
C GLY A 57 -20.41 23.74 8.63
N LEU A 58 -21.32 22.97 9.23
CA LEU A 58 -21.00 21.87 10.17
C LEU A 58 -21.09 20.48 9.54
N ILE A 59 -21.83 20.34 8.43
CA ILE A 59 -22.11 19.04 7.80
C ILE A 59 -20.82 18.29 7.44
N GLU A 60 -19.81 18.99 6.91
CA GLU A 60 -18.56 18.34 6.48
C GLU A 60 -17.82 17.70 7.66
N ASP A 61 -17.68 18.44 8.75
CA ASP A 61 -16.92 18.01 9.93
C ASP A 61 -17.66 16.90 10.67
N VAL A 62 -18.97 17.06 10.86
CA VAL A 62 -19.80 16.06 11.53
C VAL A 62 -19.88 14.77 10.71
N ALA A 63 -20.09 14.85 9.39
CA ALA A 63 -20.12 13.66 8.54
C ALA A 63 -18.82 12.87 8.65
N ARG A 64 -17.66 13.54 8.56
CA ARG A 64 -16.35 12.89 8.68
C ARG A 64 -16.12 12.29 10.08
N GLY A 65 -16.63 12.93 11.12
CA GLY A 65 -16.59 12.40 12.49
C GLY A 65 -17.43 11.13 12.64
N ASN A 66 -18.65 11.13 12.11
CA ASN A 66 -19.58 10.00 12.22
C ASN A 66 -19.10 8.74 11.49
N ILE A 67 -18.34 8.91 10.40
CA ILE A 67 -17.77 7.78 9.64
C ILE A 67 -16.24 7.68 9.77
N ALA A 68 -15.69 8.13 10.90
CA ALA A 68 -14.24 8.16 11.13
C ALA A 68 -13.58 6.77 10.98
N ASP A 69 -14.27 5.70 11.35
CA ASP A 69 -13.76 4.32 11.22
C ASP A 69 -13.56 3.91 9.75
N LEU A 70 -14.50 4.27 8.86
CA LEU A 70 -14.35 4.02 7.42
C LEU A 70 -13.20 4.82 6.83
N ARG A 71 -13.00 6.05 7.31
CA ARG A 71 -11.84 6.89 6.93
C ARG A 71 -10.53 6.23 7.37
N PHE A 72 -10.48 5.74 8.60
CA PHE A 72 -9.31 5.05 9.14
C PHE A 72 -8.98 3.79 8.32
N GLN A 73 -9.98 2.96 8.02
CA GLN A 73 -9.78 1.73 7.23
C GLN A 73 -9.24 2.04 5.82
N ARG A 74 -9.79 3.05 5.16
CA ARG A 74 -9.31 3.54 3.86
C ARG A 74 -7.87 4.02 3.92
N ASP A 75 -7.56 4.87 4.89
CA ASP A 75 -6.22 5.44 5.03
C ASP A 75 -5.21 4.32 5.34
N LEU A 76 -5.56 3.39 6.23
CA LEU A 76 -4.75 2.23 6.55
C LEU A 76 -4.52 1.32 5.33
N ALA A 77 -5.55 1.03 4.54
CA ALA A 77 -5.43 0.19 3.35
C ALA A 77 -4.52 0.84 2.29
N ARG A 78 -4.67 2.17 2.09
CA ARG A 78 -3.81 2.95 1.20
C ARG A 78 -2.35 2.92 1.65
N GLU A 79 -2.08 3.21 2.92
CA GLU A 79 -0.71 3.23 3.44
C GLU A 79 -0.06 1.84 3.43
N LYS A 80 -0.83 0.78 3.69
CA LYS A 80 -0.36 -0.61 3.53
C LYS A 80 0.06 -0.91 2.10
N TYR A 81 -0.75 -0.53 1.11
CA TYR A 81 -0.40 -0.70 -0.30
C TYR A 81 0.87 0.06 -0.67
N ILE A 82 1.01 1.32 -0.25
CA ILE A 82 2.20 2.15 -0.50
C ILE A 82 3.44 1.52 0.13
N ALA A 83 3.36 1.13 1.40
CA ALA A 83 4.46 0.50 2.12
C ALA A 83 4.90 -0.82 1.47
N ALA A 84 3.95 -1.67 1.05
CA ALA A 84 4.25 -2.91 0.34
C ALA A 84 4.95 -2.65 -1.00
N ARG A 85 4.45 -1.69 -1.79
CA ARG A 85 5.07 -1.27 -3.06
C ARG A 85 6.50 -0.81 -2.86
N ASP A 86 6.74 0.03 -1.87
CA ASP A 86 8.05 0.64 -1.64
C ASP A 86 9.04 -0.40 -1.06
N SER A 87 8.55 -1.37 -0.27
CA SER A 87 9.31 -2.54 0.15
C SER A 87 9.76 -3.40 -1.04
N LEU A 88 8.86 -3.71 -1.99
CA LEU A 88 9.24 -4.46 -3.20
C LEU A 88 10.27 -3.72 -4.04
N LYS A 89 10.15 -2.40 -4.18
CA LYS A 89 11.16 -1.59 -4.87
C LYS A 89 12.52 -1.68 -4.17
N ALA A 90 12.55 -1.63 -2.84
CA ALA A 90 13.79 -1.77 -2.09
C ALA A 90 14.45 -3.14 -2.32
N ILE A 91 13.67 -4.23 -2.34
CA ILE A 91 14.18 -5.57 -2.65
C ILE A 91 14.72 -5.62 -4.08
N ALA A 92 14.01 -5.04 -5.06
CA ALA A 92 14.48 -4.99 -6.45
C ALA A 92 15.82 -4.23 -6.57
N VAL A 93 15.96 -3.10 -5.87
CA VAL A 93 17.22 -2.34 -5.80
C VAL A 93 18.34 -3.17 -5.18
N GLN A 94 18.06 -3.91 -4.10
CA GLN A 94 19.04 -4.81 -3.47
C GLN A 94 19.51 -5.91 -4.43
N ILE A 95 18.59 -6.53 -5.17
CA ILE A 95 18.92 -7.56 -6.18
C ILE A 95 19.83 -6.98 -7.26
N ASN A 96 19.51 -5.79 -7.79
CA ASN A 96 20.33 -5.13 -8.82
C ASN A 96 21.74 -4.82 -8.31
N ALA A 97 21.88 -4.40 -7.05
CA ALA A 97 23.18 -4.17 -6.42
C ALA A 97 23.99 -5.47 -6.30
N LEU A 98 23.36 -6.56 -5.82
CA LEU A 98 23.99 -7.88 -5.71
C LEU A 98 24.42 -8.44 -7.08
N GLN A 99 23.59 -8.27 -8.12
CA GLN A 99 23.95 -8.64 -9.50
C GLN A 99 25.17 -7.87 -10.00
N SER A 100 25.27 -6.58 -9.68
CA SER A 100 26.41 -5.73 -10.05
C SER A 100 27.70 -6.18 -9.36
N ILE A 101 27.63 -6.51 -8.06
CA ILE A 101 28.76 -7.06 -7.29
C ILE A 101 29.22 -8.39 -7.88
N LEU A 102 28.28 -9.29 -8.18
CA LEU A 102 28.56 -10.60 -8.77
C LEU A 102 29.27 -10.48 -10.12
N ARG A 103 28.86 -9.52 -10.96
CA ARG A 103 29.50 -9.26 -12.26
C ARG A 103 30.97 -8.85 -12.08
N ILE A 104 31.24 -7.91 -11.19
CA ILE A 104 32.60 -7.43 -10.93
C ILE A 104 33.48 -8.57 -10.40
N GLN A 105 32.96 -9.42 -9.51
CA GLN A 105 33.72 -10.57 -8.99
C GLN A 105 34.04 -11.63 -10.05
N ASN A 106 33.24 -11.76 -11.10
CA ASN A 106 33.54 -12.68 -12.22
C ASN A 106 34.57 -12.11 -13.21
N GLU A 107 34.81 -10.80 -13.19
CA GLU A 107 35.77 -10.11 -14.08
C GLU A 107 37.18 -10.00 -13.47
N VAL A 108 37.34 -10.30 -12.18
CA VAL A 108 38.61 -10.31 -11.42
C VAL A 108 39.11 -11.74 -11.25
#